data_AF-M5IGR1-F1
#
_entry.id   AF-M5IGR1-F1
#
_cell.length_a   1.000
_cell.length_b   1.000
_cell.length_c   1.000
_cell.angle_alpha   90.00
_cell.angle_beta   90.00
_cell.angle_gamma   90.00
#
_symmetry.space_group_name_H-M   'P 1'
#
loop_
_entity.id
_entity.type
_entity.pdbx_description
1 polymer ?
#
loop_
_entity_poly.entity_id
_entity_poly.type
_entity_poly.pdbx_seq_one_letter_code
_entity_poly.pdbx_strand_id
1 'polypeptide(L)'
;MPKYSFKTIEQMLLKCVAQGGKPELSFHLRGAEYIIITYADRCSFQRCADESGANASGERYFATLQELYAAPQIDGRSLGELWDEADEFYCFDFEP
;
A
#
# COMPACT_ATOMS: atom_id res chain seq x y z
N MET A 1 6.90 14.41 -4.73
CA MET A 1 7.66 13.51 -3.85
C MET A 1 8.50 12.55 -4.70
N PRO A 2 9.64 12.03 -4.21
CA PRO A 2 10.40 11.04 -4.96
C PRO A 2 9.55 9.78 -5.19
N LYS A 3 9.63 9.19 -6.38
CA LYS A 3 9.07 7.86 -6.64
C LYS A 3 9.91 6.83 -5.87
N TYR A 4 9.31 6.18 -4.89
CA TYR A 4 9.96 5.09 -4.17
C TYR A 4 9.78 3.77 -4.92
N SER A 5 10.85 2.99 -5.01
CA SER A 5 10.71 1.60 -5.45
C SER A 5 9.89 0.81 -4.42
N PHE A 6 9.15 -0.21 -4.87
CA PHE A 6 8.41 -1.07 -3.95
C PHE A 6 9.32 -1.67 -2.88
N LYS A 7 10.53 -2.10 -3.26
CA LYS A 7 11.53 -2.62 -2.32
C LYS A 7 11.89 -1.61 -1.23
N THR A 8 11.99 -0.34 -1.56
CA THR A 8 12.27 0.72 -0.57
C THR A 8 11.11 0.87 0.39
N ILE A 9 9.88 0.97 -0.13
CA ILE A 9 8.66 1.04 0.69
C ILE A 9 8.55 -0.17 1.61
N GLU A 10 8.74 -1.37 1.08
CA GLU A 10 8.71 -2.62 1.84
C GLU A 10 9.68 -2.60 3.01
N GLN A 11 10.94 -2.18 2.78
CA GLN A 11 11.93 -2.08 3.84
C GLN A 11 11.55 -1.07 4.92
N MET A 12 10.96 0.06 4.53
CA MET A 12 10.51 1.08 5.47
C MET A 12 9.32 0.59 6.31
N LEU A 13 8.31 -0.03 5.68
CA LEU A 13 7.16 -0.62 6.39
C LEU A 13 7.60 -1.69 7.39
N LEU A 14 8.45 -2.63 6.97
CA LEU A 14 8.94 -3.70 7.85
C LEU A 14 9.77 -3.15 9.02
N LYS A 15 10.53 -2.07 8.80
CA LYS A 15 11.27 -1.41 9.87
C LYS A 15 10.32 -0.80 10.92
N CYS A 16 9.27 -0.12 10.51
CA CYS A 16 8.26 0.44 11.43
C CYS A 16 7.58 -0.68 12.25
N VAL A 17 7.21 -1.80 11.61
CA VAL A 17 6.65 -2.97 12.30
C VAL A 17 7.63 -3.56 13.31
N ALA A 18 8.91 -3.70 12.95
CA ALA A 18 9.94 -4.21 13.86
C ALA A 18 10.17 -3.31 15.09
N GLN A 19 9.78 -2.03 15.01
CA GLN A 19 9.82 -1.07 16.12
C GLN A 19 8.51 -1.05 16.94
N GLY A 20 7.56 -1.93 16.62
CA GLY A 20 6.26 -2.02 17.29
C GLY A 20 5.17 -1.13 16.69
N GLY A 21 5.43 -0.49 15.56
CA GLY A 21 4.45 0.31 14.83
C GLY A 21 3.49 -0.53 13.99
N LYS A 22 2.46 0.14 13.47
CA LYS A 22 1.49 -0.41 12.51
C LYS A 22 1.40 0.57 11.34
N PRO A 23 2.38 0.59 10.43
CA PRO A 23 2.45 1.60 9.40
C PRO A 23 1.31 1.47 8.40
N GLU A 24 0.74 2.61 8.11
CA GLU A 24 -0.28 2.83 7.10
C GLU A 24 0.29 3.71 6.00
N LEU A 25 0.47 3.13 4.82
CA LEU A 25 0.94 3.83 3.64
C LEU A 25 -0.24 4.10 2.71
N SER A 26 -0.56 5.38 2.52
CA SER A 26 -1.42 5.81 1.42
C SER A 26 -0.60 6.19 0.19
N PHE A 27 -1.17 5.97 -0.99
CA PHE A 27 -0.62 6.39 -2.26
C PHE A 27 -1.71 6.49 -3.31
N HIS A 28 -1.47 7.27 -4.35
CA HIS A 28 -2.36 7.39 -5.48
C HIS A 28 -1.90 6.49 -6.63
N LEU A 29 -2.87 5.88 -7.31
CA LEU A 29 -2.64 5.09 -8.50
C LEU A 29 -3.85 5.24 -9.43
N ARG A 30 -3.61 5.75 -10.64
CA ARG A 30 -4.66 5.96 -11.66
C ARG A 30 -5.87 6.77 -11.16
N GLY A 31 -5.62 7.79 -10.35
CA GLY A 31 -6.66 8.70 -9.85
C GLY A 31 -7.50 8.17 -8.69
N ALA A 32 -7.11 7.04 -8.08
CA ALA A 32 -7.71 6.56 -6.84
C ALA A 32 -6.64 6.43 -5.75
N GLU A 33 -7.03 6.70 -4.52
CA GLU A 33 -6.20 6.48 -3.33
C GLU A 33 -6.28 5.01 -2.90
N TYR A 34 -5.14 4.45 -2.54
CA TYR A 34 -5.01 3.11 -2.00
C TYR A 34 -4.22 3.16 -0.69
N ILE A 35 -4.50 2.20 0.18
CA ILE A 35 -3.84 2.05 1.47
C ILE A 35 -3.26 0.64 1.60
N ILE A 36 -2.01 0.57 2.04
CA ILE A 36 -1.37 -0.64 2.57
C ILE A 36 -1.19 -0.48 4.08
N ILE A 37 -1.70 -1.43 4.86
CA ILE A 37 -1.48 -1.49 6.31
C ILE A 37 -0.63 -2.71 6.62
N THR A 38 0.48 -2.52 7.34
CA THR A 38 1.38 -3.63 7.71
C THR A 38 1.27 -3.96 9.19
N TYR A 39 1.11 -5.25 9.49
CA TYR A 39 1.07 -5.83 10.83
C TYR A 39 2.29 -6.73 11.04
N ALA A 40 2.47 -7.24 12.26
CA ALA A 40 3.58 -8.15 12.58
C ALA A 40 3.51 -9.49 11.81
N ASP A 41 2.32 -9.95 11.46
CA ASP A 41 2.05 -11.28 10.91
C ASP A 41 1.39 -11.27 9.52
N ARG A 42 0.97 -10.10 9.03
CA ARG A 42 0.24 -9.94 7.76
C ARG A 42 0.26 -8.50 7.27
N CYS A 43 -0.29 -8.27 6.09
CA CYS A 43 -0.61 -6.94 5.60
C CYS A 43 -2.00 -6.91 4.97
N SER A 44 -2.51 -5.71 4.75
CA SER A 44 -3.76 -5.51 4.03
C SER A 44 -3.64 -4.44 2.96
N PHE A 45 -4.55 -4.52 1.98
CA PHE A 45 -4.65 -3.60 0.86
C PHE A 45 -6.11 -3.21 0.64
N GLN A 46 -6.35 -1.92 0.41
CA GLN A 46 -7.67 -1.41 0.06
C GLN A 46 -7.59 -0.21 -0.88
N ARG A 47 -8.59 -0.06 -1.75
CA ARG A 47 -8.91 1.19 -2.45
C ARG A 47 -9.85 2.01 -1.59
N CYS A 48 -9.50 3.27 -1.33
CA CYS A 48 -10.35 4.21 -0.62
C CYS A 48 -11.62 4.52 -1.42
N ALA A 49 -12.67 4.92 -0.73
CA ALA A 49 -13.84 5.48 -1.38
C ALA A 49 -13.47 6.82 -2.02
N ASP A 50 -14.08 7.15 -3.16
CA ASP A 50 -14.01 8.50 -3.72
C ASP A 50 -14.82 9.50 -2.88
N GLU A 51 -14.80 10.78 -3.25
CA GLU A 51 -15.54 11.85 -2.56
C GLU A 51 -17.05 11.57 -2.42
N SER A 52 -17.62 10.76 -3.31
CA SER A 52 -19.04 10.38 -3.26
C SER A 52 -19.31 9.21 -2.31
N GLY A 53 -18.27 8.63 -1.71
CA GLY A 53 -18.34 7.42 -0.90
C GLY A 53 -18.47 6.14 -1.72
N ALA A 54 -18.32 6.22 -3.04
CA ALA A 54 -18.42 5.08 -3.96
C ALA A 54 -17.03 4.47 -4.22
N ASN A 55 -17.00 3.36 -4.98
CA ASN A 55 -15.77 2.75 -5.51
C ASN A 55 -14.77 2.14 -4.52
N ALA A 56 -15.04 2.10 -3.21
CA ALA A 56 -14.21 1.36 -2.26
C ALA A 56 -14.14 -0.14 -2.60
N SER A 57 -12.95 -0.74 -2.48
CA SER A 57 -12.77 -2.20 -2.73
C SER A 57 -13.03 -3.08 -1.51
N GLY A 58 -13.08 -2.48 -0.31
CA GLY A 58 -12.92 -3.20 0.95
C GLY A 58 -11.47 -3.64 1.19
N GLU A 59 -11.20 -4.08 2.42
CA GLU A 59 -9.88 -4.52 2.88
C GLU A 59 -9.62 -5.99 2.52
N ARG A 60 -8.50 -6.25 1.83
CA ARG A 60 -8.02 -7.59 1.50
C ARG A 60 -6.73 -7.89 2.26
N TYR A 61 -6.63 -9.08 2.84
CA TYR A 61 -5.47 -9.50 3.64
C TYR A 61 -4.53 -10.42 2.85
N PHE A 62 -3.24 -10.29 3.12
CA PHE A 62 -2.15 -11.07 2.54
C PHE A 62 -1.15 -11.45 3.64
N ALA A 63 -0.45 -12.57 3.47
CA ALA A 63 0.54 -13.01 4.46
C ALA A 63 1.80 -12.14 4.42
N THR A 64 2.20 -11.65 3.23
CA THR A 64 3.39 -10.81 3.06
C THR A 64 3.18 -9.66 2.08
N LEU A 65 4.02 -8.63 2.19
CA LEU A 65 4.06 -7.51 1.25
C LEU A 65 4.39 -7.96 -0.17
N GLN A 66 5.25 -8.96 -0.35
CA GLN A 66 5.57 -9.52 -1.67
C GLN A 66 4.37 -10.27 -2.28
N GLU A 67 3.61 -11.01 -1.47
CA GLU A 67 2.37 -11.66 -1.93
C GLU A 67 1.35 -10.60 -2.37
N LEU A 68 1.14 -9.58 -1.54
CA LEU A 68 0.29 -8.42 -1.85
C LEU A 68 0.72 -7.80 -3.19
N TYR A 69 2.02 -7.54 -3.36
CA TYR A 69 2.57 -6.90 -4.55
C TYR A 69 2.37 -7.69 -5.85
N ALA A 70 2.44 -9.03 -5.77
CA ALA A 70 2.31 -9.92 -6.92
C ALA A 70 0.86 -10.33 -7.22
N ALA A 71 -0.05 -10.24 -6.25
CA ALA A 71 -1.42 -10.70 -6.39
C ALA A 71 -2.24 -9.83 -7.36
N PRO A 72 -3.18 -10.41 -8.14
CA PRO A 72 -4.18 -9.65 -8.87
C PRO A 72 -5.09 -8.86 -7.91
N GLN A 73 -5.02 -7.54 -7.99
CA GLN A 73 -5.69 -6.63 -7.07
C GLN A 73 -6.57 -5.61 -7.79
N ILE A 74 -6.03 -4.93 -8.80
CA ILE A 74 -6.64 -3.74 -9.42
C ILE A 74 -7.03 -4.09 -10.84
N ASP A 75 -8.32 -4.26 -11.09
CA ASP A 75 -8.86 -4.64 -12.41
C ASP A 75 -8.18 -5.90 -13.00
N GLY A 76 -7.82 -6.85 -12.12
CA GLY A 76 -7.11 -8.08 -12.50
C GLY A 76 -5.59 -7.95 -12.67
N ARG A 77 -5.02 -6.77 -12.45
CA ARG A 77 -3.58 -6.49 -12.48
C ARG A 77 -2.99 -6.45 -11.08
N SER A 78 -1.71 -6.77 -10.97
CA SER A 78 -0.92 -6.67 -9.74
C SER A 78 -0.38 -5.26 -9.50
N LEU A 79 -0.03 -4.94 -8.26
CA LEU A 79 0.75 -3.72 -7.98
C LEU A 79 2.11 -3.77 -8.66
N GLY A 80 2.72 -4.95 -8.81
CA GLY A 80 3.99 -5.09 -9.51
C GLY A 80 3.98 -4.64 -10.96
N GLU A 81 2.84 -4.78 -11.65
CA GLU A 81 2.66 -4.28 -13.01
C GLU A 81 2.34 -2.78 -13.08
N LEU A 82 1.93 -2.19 -11.96
CA LEU A 82 1.36 -0.84 -11.89
C LEU A 82 2.20 0.14 -11.07
N TRP A 83 3.21 -0.36 -10.35
CA TRP A 83 3.94 0.41 -9.34
C TRP A 83 4.58 1.67 -9.90
N ASP A 84 5.07 1.62 -11.13
CA ASP A 84 5.70 2.77 -11.79
C ASP A 84 4.71 3.91 -12.08
N GLU A 85 3.41 3.64 -12.05
CA GLU A 85 2.33 4.63 -12.19
C GLU A 85 1.90 5.24 -10.84
N ALA A 86 2.36 4.69 -9.72
CA ALA A 86 1.98 5.17 -8.39
C ALA A 86 2.73 6.47 -8.01
N ASP A 87 2.02 7.34 -7.28
CA ASP A 87 2.52 8.62 -6.79
C ASP A 87 1.90 9.01 -5.44
N GLU A 88 2.25 10.20 -4.95
CA GLU A 88 1.72 10.76 -3.69
C GLU A 88 1.82 9.84 -2.46
N PHE A 89 2.93 9.11 -2.35
CA PHE A 89 3.20 8.26 -1.20
C PHE A 89 3.23 9.05 0.11
N TYR A 90 2.42 8.63 1.07
CA TYR A 90 2.37 9.19 2.42
C TYR A 90 2.27 8.07 3.47
N CYS A 91 3.09 8.15 4.51
CA CYS A 91 2.99 7.29 5.68
C CYS A 91 3.48 8.10 6.88
N PHE A 92 2.62 8.25 7.89
CA PHE A 92 2.94 9.03 9.10
C PHE A 92 4.19 8.50 9.80
N ASP A 93 4.36 7.17 9.86
CA ASP A 93 5.50 6.52 10.52
C ASP A 93 6.83 6.63 9.75
N PHE A 94 6.82 7.24 8.55
CA PHE A 94 8.04 7.51 7.78
C PHE A 94 8.63 8.90 8.07
N GLU A 95 7.90 9.75 8.79
CA GLU A 95 8.40 11.07 9.19
C GLU A 95 9.48 10.94 10.31
N PRO A 96 10.54 11.76 10.30
CA PRO A 96 11.66 11.67 11.25
C PRO A 96 11.33 12.03 12.70
#